data_AF-A0A827F6H3-F1
#
_entry.id   AF-A0A827F6H3-F1
#
_cell.length_a   1.000
_cell.length_b   1.000
_cell.length_c   1.000
_cell.angle_alpha   90.00
_cell.angle_beta   90.00
_cell.angle_gamma   90.00
#
_symmetry.space_group_name_H-M   'P 1'
#
loop_
_entity.id
_entity.type
_entity.pdbx_description
1 polymer ?
#
loop_
_entity_poly.entity_id
_entity_poly.type
_entity_poly.pdbx_seq_one_letter_code
_entity_poly.pdbx_strand_id
1 'polypeptide(L)'
;MIQQSKYVASQAWCTPVANYLLVKTSAYVGLPTDFNAFLPGLAVVIAHFFLLLLTFVNVPSIEDVRFKVDVARARKSLIKMRGNASDAEKESIDNALAVLRSKQIEKTLRDVDHSMELHKHSLQNDMESM
;
A
#
# COMPACT_ATOMS: atom_id res chain seq x y z
N MET A 1 -1.20 4.00 -14.35
CA MET A 1 -2.52 3.43 -14.73
C MET A 1 -2.54 1.95 -14.40
N ILE A 2 -3.46 1.47 -13.57
CA ILE A 2 -3.68 0.02 -13.41
C ILE A 2 -4.13 -0.51 -14.77
N GLN A 3 -3.38 -1.46 -15.37
CA GLN A 3 -3.80 -2.13 -16.61
C GLN A 3 -5.24 -2.61 -16.45
N GLN A 4 -6.13 -2.32 -17.41
CA GLN A 4 -7.57 -2.65 -17.32
C GLN A 4 -7.83 -4.09 -16.86
N SER A 5 -7.00 -5.05 -17.30
CA SER A 5 -7.06 -6.45 -16.86
C SER A 5 -6.87 -6.63 -15.34
N LYS A 6 -5.89 -5.95 -14.73
CA LYS A 6 -5.64 -5.98 -13.28
C LYS A 6 -6.76 -5.29 -12.49
N TYR A 7 -7.34 -4.23 -13.07
CA TYR A 7 -8.48 -3.52 -12.49
C TYR A 7 -9.73 -4.40 -12.44
N VAL A 8 -10.08 -5.03 -13.57
CA VAL A 8 -11.24 -5.93 -13.68
C VAL A 8 -11.06 -7.15 -12.77
N ALA A 9 -9.86 -7.73 -12.70
CA ALA A 9 -9.57 -8.83 -11.78
C ALA A 9 -9.77 -8.41 -10.31
N SER A 10 -9.26 -7.23 -9.92
CA SER A 10 -9.42 -6.72 -8.55
C SER A 10 -10.88 -6.43 -8.21
N GLN A 11 -11.66 -5.91 -9.17
CA GLN A 11 -13.09 -5.68 -9.00
C GLN A 11 -13.87 -6.99 -8.85
N ALA A 12 -13.51 -8.03 -9.61
CA ALA A 12 -14.12 -9.36 -9.52
C ALA A 12 -13.87 -10.03 -8.17
N TRP A 13 -12.72 -9.78 -7.53
CA TRP A 13 -12.42 -10.30 -6.18
C TRP A 13 -13.04 -9.46 -5.06
N CYS A 14 -13.13 -8.14 -5.25
CA CYS A 14 -13.62 -7.23 -4.20
C CYS A 14 -15.16 -7.22 -4.11
N THR A 15 -15.85 -7.38 -5.23
CA THR A 15 -17.33 -7.33 -5.29
C THR A 15 -18.01 -8.42 -4.44
N PRO A 16 -17.57 -9.71 -4.46
CA PRO A 16 -18.16 -10.74 -3.59
C PRO A 16 -17.99 -10.45 -2.09
N VAL A 17 -16.83 -9.91 -1.70
CA VAL A 17 -16.55 -9.54 -0.30
C VAL A 17 -17.42 -8.36 0.13
N ALA A 18 -17.54 -7.34 -0.72
CA ALA A 18 -18.41 -6.20 -0.48
C ALA A 18 -19.88 -6.63 -0.37
N ASN A 19 -20.34 -7.53 -1.26
CA ASN A 19 -21.68 -8.07 -1.23
C ASN A 19 -21.96 -8.88 0.05
N TYR A 20 -21.01 -9.73 0.47
CA TYR A 20 -21.13 -10.48 1.73
C TYR A 20 -21.24 -9.55 2.95
N LEU A 21 -20.42 -8.51 3.02
CA LEU A 21 -20.47 -7.52 4.10
C LEU A 21 -21.78 -6.74 4.11
N LEU A 22 -22.28 -6.34 2.93
CA LEU A 22 -23.55 -5.66 2.79
C LEU A 22 -24.74 -6.53 3.23
N VAL A 23 -24.76 -7.81 2.85
CA VAL A 23 -25.79 -8.77 3.28
C VAL A 23 -25.74 -8.97 4.80
N LYS A 24 -24.55 -9.10 5.40
CA LYS A 24 -24.42 -9.19 6.86
C LYS A 24 -24.88 -7.92 7.58
N THR A 25 -24.52 -6.76 7.05
CA THR A 25 -24.84 -5.47 7.67
C THR A 25 -26.33 -5.17 7.55
N SER A 26 -26.95 -5.46 6.40
CA SER A 26 -28.40 -5.31 6.21
C SER A 26 -29.20 -6.22 7.14
N ALA A 27 -28.75 -7.46 7.35
CA ALA A 27 -29.35 -8.37 8.32
C ALA A 27 -29.19 -7.86 9.77
N TYR A 28 -28.05 -7.24 10.11
CA TYR A 28 -27.81 -6.68 11.44
C TYR A 28 -28.64 -5.41 11.72
N VAL A 29 -28.85 -4.57 10.71
CA VAL A 29 -29.67 -3.34 10.80
C VAL A 29 -31.17 -3.64 10.65
N GLY A 30 -31.55 -4.87 10.29
CA GLY A 30 -32.95 -5.28 10.15
C GLY A 30 -33.63 -4.75 8.89
N LEU A 31 -32.87 -4.54 7.80
CA LEU A 31 -33.43 -4.06 6.55
C LEU A 31 -34.38 -5.12 5.93
N PRO A 32 -35.48 -4.70 5.28
CA PRO A 32 -36.41 -5.60 4.60
C PRO A 32 -35.70 -6.43 3.53
N THR A 33 -36.09 -7.69 3.35
CA THR A 33 -35.51 -8.61 2.37
C THR A 33 -35.62 -8.12 0.93
N ASP A 34 -36.52 -7.19 0.63
CA ASP A 34 -36.68 -6.57 -0.69
C ASP A 34 -35.45 -5.71 -1.07
N PHE A 35 -34.68 -5.23 -0.08
CA PHE A 35 -33.41 -4.55 -0.34
C PHE A 35 -32.32 -5.48 -0.88
N ASN A 36 -32.45 -6.80 -0.71
CA ASN A 36 -31.46 -7.76 -1.21
C ASN A 36 -31.31 -7.75 -2.73
N ALA A 37 -32.35 -7.33 -3.46
CA ALA A 37 -32.29 -7.18 -4.92
C ALA A 37 -31.33 -6.04 -5.36
N PHE A 38 -31.11 -5.04 -4.51
CA PHE A 38 -30.26 -3.87 -4.81
C PHE A 38 -28.81 -4.03 -4.32
N LEU A 39 -28.57 -4.95 -3.39
CA LEU A 39 -27.25 -5.18 -2.78
C LEU A 39 -26.13 -5.53 -3.79
N PRO A 40 -26.37 -6.36 -4.82
CA PRO A 40 -25.32 -6.67 -5.80
C PRO A 40 -24.86 -5.44 -6.58
N GLY A 41 -25.78 -4.55 -6.97
CA GLY A 41 -25.45 -3.31 -7.66
C GLY A 41 -24.67 -2.34 -6.76
N LEU A 42 -25.09 -2.22 -5.50
CA LEU A 42 -24.39 -1.41 -4.50
C LEU A 42 -22.98 -1.96 -4.21
N ALA A 43 -22.81 -3.29 -4.18
CA ALA A 43 -21.52 -3.93 -3.97
C ALA A 43 -20.51 -3.58 -5.08
N VAL A 44 -20.96 -3.54 -6.34
CA VAL A 44 -20.11 -3.13 -7.48
C VAL A 44 -19.66 -1.68 -7.34
N VAL A 45 -20.56 -0.78 -6.93
CA VAL A 45 -20.25 0.64 -6.70
C VAL A 45 -19.26 0.79 -5.54
N ILE A 46 -19.49 0.11 -4.42
CA ILE A 46 -18.58 0.13 -3.27
C ILE A 46 -17.21 -0.41 -3.63
N ALA A 47 -17.14 -1.53 -4.35
CA ALA A 47 -15.86 -2.09 -4.82
C ALA A 47 -15.12 -1.11 -5.74
N HIS A 48 -15.83 -0.42 -6.63
CA HIS A 48 -15.25 0.59 -7.51
C HIS A 48 -14.70 1.78 -6.73
N PHE A 49 -15.47 2.34 -5.80
CA PHE A 49 -15.01 3.45 -4.95
C PHE A 49 -13.87 3.04 -4.04
N PHE A 50 -13.88 1.81 -3.51
CA PHE A 50 -12.78 1.29 -2.72
C PHE A 50 -11.49 1.18 -3.53
N LEU A 51 -11.56 0.70 -4.77
CA LEU A 51 -10.41 0.64 -5.69
C LEU A 51 -9.93 2.04 -6.09
N LEU A 52 -10.83 2.99 -6.33
CA LEU A 52 -10.47 4.40 -6.54
C LEU A 52 -9.76 4.99 -5.32
N LEU A 53 -10.27 4.73 -4.11
CA LEU A 53 -9.64 5.17 -2.87
C LEU A 53 -8.23 4.56 -2.71
N LEU A 54 -8.07 3.26 -2.96
CA LEU A 54 -6.75 2.60 -2.92
C LEU A 54 -5.79 3.19 -3.96
N THR A 55 -6.29 3.52 -5.15
CA THR A 55 -5.49 4.17 -6.19
C THR A 55 -5.09 5.58 -5.78
N PHE A 56 -6.01 6.34 -5.16
CA PHE A 56 -5.77 7.69 -4.68
C PHE A 56 -4.79 7.74 -3.50
N VAL A 57 -4.84 6.73 -2.63
CA VAL A 57 -3.95 6.60 -1.47
C VAL A 57 -2.54 6.13 -1.89
N ASN A 58 -2.30 5.83 -3.18
CA ASN A 58 -1.01 5.35 -3.68
C ASN A 58 -0.50 4.20 -2.79
N VAL A 59 -1.30 3.14 -2.67
CA VAL A 59 -1.02 2.01 -1.77
C VAL A 59 0.42 1.55 -1.99
N PRO A 60 1.30 1.73 -0.99
CA PRO A 60 2.70 1.36 -1.13
C PRO A 60 2.79 -0.14 -1.39
N SER A 61 3.77 -0.55 -2.20
CA SER A 61 4.02 -1.97 -2.45
C SER A 61 4.17 -2.72 -1.12
N ILE A 62 3.78 -4.00 -1.09
CA ILE A 62 4.00 -4.86 0.07
C ILE A 62 5.49 -4.84 0.48
N GLU A 63 6.39 -4.75 -0.49
CA GLU A 63 7.83 -4.64 -0.29
C GLU A 63 8.22 -3.32 0.41
N ASP A 64 7.53 -2.23 0.10
CA ASP A 64 7.75 -0.92 0.72
C ASP A 64 7.28 -0.90 2.16
N VAL A 65 6.10 -1.46 2.41
CA VAL A 65 5.56 -1.63 3.75
C VAL A 65 6.50 -2.49 4.58
N ARG A 66 6.96 -3.63 4.04
CA ARG A 66 7.90 -4.52 4.71
C ARG A 66 9.21 -3.83 5.03
N PHE A 67 9.82 -3.15 4.06
CA PHE A 67 11.06 -2.39 4.27
C PHE A 67 10.90 -1.32 5.36
N LYS A 68 9.80 -0.56 5.34
CA LYS A 68 9.52 0.47 6.36
C LYS A 68 9.39 -0.14 7.76
N VAL A 69 8.69 -1.27 7.87
CA VAL A 69 8.55 -2.01 9.14
C VAL A 69 9.89 -2.54 9.62
N ASP A 70 10.69 -3.13 8.73
CA ASP A 70 12.00 -3.70 9.07
C ASP A 70 12.99 -2.63 9.52
N VAL A 71 13.04 -1.47 8.83
CA VAL A 71 13.86 -0.31 9.23
C VAL A 71 13.40 0.25 10.57
N ALA A 72 12.09 0.42 10.79
CA ALA A 72 11.56 0.91 12.06
C ALA A 72 11.88 -0.04 13.23
N ARG A 73 11.75 -1.35 13.00
CA ARG A 73 12.08 -2.39 13.98
C ARG A 73 13.58 -2.41 14.29
N ALA A 74 14.44 -2.38 13.27
CA ALA A 74 15.89 -2.35 13.43
C ALA A 74 16.35 -1.10 14.20
N ARG A 75 15.80 0.07 13.86
CA ARG A 75 16.10 1.33 14.56
C ARG A 75 15.68 1.29 16.02
N LYS A 76 14.49 0.78 16.32
CA LYS A 76 14.01 0.63 17.71
C LYS A 76 14.91 -0.33 18.50
N SER A 77 15.35 -1.42 17.87
CA SER A 77 16.25 -2.40 18.47
C SER A 77 17.62 -1.78 18.80
N LEU A 78 18.23 -1.07 17.84
CA LEU A 78 19.51 -0.39 18.02
C LEU A 78 19.45 0.70 19.10
N ILE A 79 18.40 1.52 19.13
CA ILE A 79 18.20 2.53 20.18
C ILE A 79 18.06 1.87 21.56
N LYS A 80 17.34 0.75 21.66
CA LYS A 80 17.21 0.00 22.92
C LYS A 80 18.56 -0.57 23.36
N MET A 81 19.35 -1.12 22.45
CA MET A 81 20.70 -1.62 22.74
C MET A 81 21.61 -0.49 23.22
N ARG A 82 21.55 0.68 22.58
CA ARG A 82 22.33 1.88 22.96
C ARG A 82 22.07 2.33 24.41
N GLY A 83 20.82 2.22 24.87
CA GLY A 83 20.44 2.60 26.23
C GLY A 83 21.07 1.73 27.32
N ASN A 84 21.47 0.49 26.99
CA ASN A 84 22.04 -0.48 27.92
C ASN A 84 23.53 -0.78 27.65
N ALA A 85 24.15 -0.09 26.68
CA ALA A 85 25.47 -0.40 26.16
C ALA A 85 26.58 0.39 26.86
N SER A 86 27.79 -0.19 26.89
CA SER A 86 29.02 0.49 27.30
C SER A 86 29.41 1.60 26.30
N ASP A 87 30.25 2.57 26.70
CA ASP A 87 30.65 3.68 25.83
C ASP A 87 31.34 3.22 24.54
N ALA A 88 32.11 2.12 24.58
CA ALA A 88 32.71 1.51 23.39
C ALA A 88 31.67 0.85 22.45
N GLU A 89 30.57 0.33 23.00
CA GLU A 89 29.51 -0.29 22.23
C GLU A 89 28.55 0.75 21.63
N LYS A 90 28.40 1.91 22.29
CA LYS A 90 27.60 3.04 21.78
C LYS A 90 28.13 3.55 20.44
N GLU A 91 29.44 3.62 20.27
CA GLU A 91 30.05 4.03 19.00
C GLU A 91 29.73 3.04 17.86
N SER A 92 29.81 1.74 18.15
CA SER A 92 29.43 0.69 17.19
C SER A 92 27.95 0.77 16.80
N ILE A 93 27.08 1.03 17.77
CA ILE A 93 25.63 1.16 17.55
C ILE A 93 25.29 2.44 16.77
N ASP A 94 25.98 3.56 17.04
CA ASP A 94 25.78 4.82 16.33
C ASP A 94 26.25 4.70 14.86
N ASN A 95 27.33 3.97 14.59
CA ASN A 95 27.74 3.62 13.22
C ASN A 95 26.70 2.73 12.51
N ALA A 96 26.14 1.73 13.19
CA ALA A 96 25.08 0.89 12.64
C ALA A 96 23.80 1.69 12.31
N LEU A 97 23.44 2.67 13.14
CA LEU A 97 22.34 3.60 12.88
C LEU A 97 22.61 4.50 11.67
N ALA A 98 23.84 4.97 11.50
CA ALA A 98 24.25 5.76 10.33
C ALA A 98 24.14 4.95 9.04
N VAL A 99 24.60 3.70 9.04
CA VAL A 99 24.46 2.78 7.89
C VAL A 99 22.99 2.52 7.56
N LEU A 100 22.14 2.29 8.57
CA LEU A 100 20.70 2.10 8.37
C LEU A 100 20.05 3.33 7.72
N ARG A 101 20.46 4.54 8.13
CA ARG A 101 20.00 5.79 7.53
C ARG A 101 20.46 5.93 6.08
N SER A 102 21.71 5.58 5.77
CA SER A 102 22.24 5.61 4.41
C SER A 102 21.44 4.69 3.48
N LYS A 103 21.14 3.46 3.92
CA LYS A 103 20.32 2.51 3.15
C LYS A 103 18.91 3.02 2.90
N GLN A 104 18.33 3.74 3.87
CA GLN A 104 17.01 4.34 3.70
C GLN A 104 17.04 5.47 2.65
N ILE A 105 18.06 6.32 2.66
CA ILE A 105 18.26 7.37 1.65
C ILE A 105 18.41 6.76 0.26
N GLU A 106 19.27 5.75 0.13
CA GLU A 106 19.52 5.06 -1.14
C GLU A 106 18.24 4.45 -1.74
N LYS A 107 17.41 3.83 -0.89
CA LYS A 107 16.11 3.32 -1.34
C LYS A 107 15.21 4.46 -1.83
N THR A 108 15.10 5.54 -1.06
CA THR A 108 14.26 6.68 -1.46
C THR A 108 14.70 7.29 -2.79
N LEU A 109 16.01 7.38 -3.06
CA LEU A 109 16.52 7.83 -4.36
C LEU A 109 16.10 6.88 -5.48
N ARG A 110 16.24 5.56 -5.29
CA ARG A 110 15.79 4.57 -6.28
C ARG A 110 14.29 4.63 -6.56
N ASP A 111 13.47 4.87 -5.54
CA ASP A 111 12.02 4.97 -5.69
C ASP A 111 11.64 6.23 -6.54
N VAL A 112 12.41 7.32 -6.38
CA VAL A 112 12.26 8.53 -7.20
C VAL A 112 12.67 8.28 -8.65
N ASP A 113 13.83 7.66 -8.87
CA ASP A 113 14.32 7.32 -10.22
C ASP A 113 13.32 6.42 -10.96
N HIS A 114 12.81 5.39 -10.28
CA HIS A 114 11.79 4.51 -10.84
C HIS A 114 10.49 5.24 -11.20
N SER A 115 10.06 6.18 -10.35
CA SER A 115 8.87 7.01 -10.61
C SER A 115 9.09 7.93 -11.82
N MET A 116 10.30 8.49 -11.99
CA MET A 116 10.67 9.30 -13.14
C MET A 116 10.73 8.47 -14.44
N GLU A 117 11.26 7.25 -14.38
CA GLU A 117 11.27 6.32 -15.51
C GLU A 117 9.86 5.95 -15.96
N LEU A 118 8.97 5.62 -15.01
CA LEU A 118 7.57 5.36 -15.30
C LEU A 118 6.87 6.57 -15.93
N HIS A 119 7.15 7.78 -15.45
CA HIS A 119 6.60 9.01 -16.02
C HIS A 119 7.10 9.23 -17.47
N LYS A 120 8.40 9.02 -17.72
CA LYS A 120 9.00 9.12 -19.06
C LYS A 120 8.43 8.08 -20.03
N HIS A 121 8.24 6.85 -19.57
CA HIS A 121 7.63 5.78 -20.35
C HIS A 121 6.15 6.06 -20.65
N SER A 122 5.42 6.71 -19.72
CA SER A 122 4.05 7.16 -19.97
C SER A 122 4.00 8.23 -21.06
N LEU A 123 4.91 9.21 -21.02
CA LEU A 123 4.98 10.28 -22.01
C LEU A 123 5.31 9.76 -23.42
N GLN A 124 6.19 8.76 -23.54
CA GLN A 124 6.51 8.13 -24.83
C GLN A 124 5.31 7.38 -25.41
N ASN A 125 4.58 6.60 -24.60
CA ASN A 125 3.40 5.89 -25.05
C ASN A 125 2.28 6.83 -25.52
N ASP A 126 2.12 7.98 -24.86
CA ASP A 126 1.13 8.98 -25.27
C ASP A 126 1.52 9.64 -26.61
N MET A 127 2.82 9.88 -26.84
CA MET A 127 3.33 10.40 -28.11
C MET A 127 3.24 9.43 -29.29
N GLU A 128 3.36 8.12 -29.06
CA GLU A 128 3.23 7.09 -30.12
C GLU A 128 1.76 6.78 -30.47
N SER A 129 0.80 7.29 -29.68
CA SER A 129 -0.65 7.11 -29.89
C SER A 129 -1.35 8.28 -30.62
N MET A 130 -0.61 9.35 -30.95
CA MET A 130 -1.04 10.47 -31.79
C MET A 130 -0.56 10.32 -33.23
#